data_AF-A0A2M6ZJ45-F1
#
_entry.id   AF-A0A2M6ZJ45-F1
#
_cell.length_a   1.000
_cell.length_b   1.000
_cell.length_c   1.000
_cell.angle_alpha   90.00
_cell.angle_beta   90.00
_cell.angle_gamma   90.00
#
_symmetry.space_group_name_H-M   'P 1'
#
loop_
_entity.id
_entity.type
_entity.pdbx_description
1 polymer ?
#
loop_
_entity_poly.entity_id
_entity_poly.type
_entity_poly.pdbx_seq_one_letter_code
_entity_poly.pdbx_strand_id
1 'polypeptide(L)' 'MAKAEKKDIVQVKNPKTDRYVKIDRDAGRIIDHKKSEGPYKGIPIARKRKK' A
#
# COMPACT_ATOMS: atom_id res chain seq x y z
N MET A 1 10.79 -15.38 20.72
CA MET A 1 9.60 -15.15 19.86
C MET A 1 9.97 -14.08 18.86
N ALA A 2 10.11 -14.41 17.57
CA ALA A 2 10.52 -13.45 16.55
C ALA A 2 9.42 -12.38 16.37
N LYS A 3 9.77 -11.12 16.59
CA LYS A 3 8.89 -9.97 16.41
C LYS A 3 8.64 -9.85 14.91
N ALA A 4 7.40 -10.09 14.46
CA ALA A 4 7.03 -9.92 13.06
C ALA A 4 7.45 -8.51 12.62
N GLU A 5 8.44 -8.43 11.74
CA GLU A 5 8.92 -7.16 11.22
C GLU A 5 7.73 -6.44 10.60
N LYS A 6 7.46 -5.23 11.07
CA LYS A 6 6.37 -4.41 10.55
C LYS A 6 6.74 -4.04 9.11
N LYS A 7 6.21 -4.79 8.14
CA LYS A 7 6.37 -4.50 6.71
C LYS A 7 5.96 -3.06 6.43
N ASP A 8 6.77 -2.31 5.68
CA ASP A 8 6.42 -0.94 5.27
C ASP A 8 5.36 -1.01 4.16
N ILE A 9 4.11 -1.14 4.58
CA ILE A 9 2.96 -1.24 3.68
C ILE A 9 2.40 0.15 3.44
N VAL A 10 2.33 0.52 2.16
CA VAL A 10 1.66 1.75 1.69
C VAL A 10 0.51 1.41 0.76
N GLN A 11 -0.30 2.41 0.45
CA GLN A 11 -1.34 2.31 -0.55
C GLN A 11 -1.20 3.34 -1.66
N VAL A 12 -1.64 2.97 -2.86
CA VAL A 12 -1.70 3.87 -4.02
C VAL A 12 -3.03 3.70 -4.72
N LYS A 13 -3.59 4.79 -5.26
CA LYS A 13 -4.76 4.72 -6.14
C LYS A 13 -4.30 4.27 -7.52
N ASN A 14 -4.82 3.14 -8.01
CA ASN A 14 -4.60 2.68 -9.37
C ASN A 14 -5.51 3.48 -10.31
N PRO A 15 -4.96 4.30 -11.23
CA PRO A 15 -5.77 5.13 -12.13
C PRO A 15 -6.51 4.32 -13.21
N LYS A 16 -6.12 3.06 -13.46
CA LYS A 16 -6.80 2.21 -14.44
C LYS A 16 -8.13 1.65 -13.91
N THR A 17 -8.22 1.44 -12.61
CA THR A 17 -9.37 0.78 -11.97
C THR A 17 -10.04 1.66 -10.93
N ASP A 18 -9.55 2.89 -10.73
CA ASP A 18 -9.94 3.83 -9.68
C ASP A 18 -9.94 3.26 -8.24
N ARG A 19 -9.20 2.17 -8.02
CA ARG A 19 -9.18 1.42 -6.74
C ARG A 19 -7.84 1.54 -6.06
N TYR A 20 -7.85 1.48 -4.73
CA TYR A 20 -6.63 1.48 -3.94
C TYR A 20 -5.98 0.10 -3.91
N VAL A 21 -4.66 0.05 -4.01
CA VAL A 21 -3.87 -1.17 -3.94
C VAL A 21 -2.86 -1.07 -2.80
N LYS A 22 -2.61 -2.19 -2.09
CA LYS A 22 -1.55 -2.27 -1.07
C LYS A 22 -0.24 -2.62 -1.74
N ILE A 23 0.80 -1.89 -1.41
CA ILE A 23 2.15 -2.09 -1.92
C ILE A 23 3.06 -2.35 -0.74
N ASP A 24 3.80 -3.45 -0.83
CA ASP A 24 4.95 -3.72 0.04
C ASP A 24 6.14 -2.92 -0.49
N ARG A 25 6.68 -1.98 0.30
CA ARG A 25 7.85 -1.20 -0.12
C ARG A 25 9.15 -1.98 -0.03
N ASP A 26 9.23 -2.95 0.86
CA ASP A 26 10.42 -3.77 1.04
C ASP A 26 10.55 -4.77 -0.11
N ALA A 27 9.44 -5.42 -0.47
CA ALA A 27 9.40 -6.37 -1.58
C ALA A 27 9.11 -5.75 -2.95
N GLY A 28 8.74 -4.47 -3.01
CA GLY A 28 8.45 -3.74 -4.25
C GLY A 28 7.27 -4.28 -5.05
N ARG A 29 6.31 -4.95 -4.39
CA ARG A 29 5.20 -5.65 -5.05
C ARG A 29 3.84 -5.29 -4.49
N ILE A 30 2.82 -5.45 -5.32
CA ILE A 30 1.42 -5.30 -4.89
C ILE A 30 1.04 -6.54 -4.08
N ILE A 31 0.50 -6.32 -2.89
CA ILE A 31 0.04 -7.38 -1.99
C ILE A 31 -1.43 -7.69 -2.25
N ASP A 32 -2.24 -6.63 -2.42
CA ASP A 32 -3.69 -6.74 -2.40
C ASP A 32 -4.37 -5.60 -3.17
N HIS A 33 -5.56 -5.89 -3.71
CA HIS A 33 -6.40 -4.95 -4.44
C HIS A 33 -7.70 -4.68 -3.69
N LYS A 34 -8.00 -3.42 -3.39
CA LYS A 34 -9.22 -3.07 -2.68
C LYS A 34 -10.41 -3.23 -3.63
N LYS A 35 -11.46 -3.90 -3.15
CA LYS A 35 -12.73 -4.04 -3.89
C LYS A 35 -13.64 -2.83 -3.71
N SER A 36 -13.64 -2.25 -2.51
CA SER A 36 -14.47 -1.10 -2.15
C SER A 36 -13.75 0.22 -2.45
N GLU A 37 -14.55 1.26 -2.66
CA GLU A 37 -14.06 2.60 -2.91
C GLU A 37 -13.27 3.17 -1.70
N GLY A 38 -12.46 4.19 -1.99
CA GLY A 38 -11.67 4.91 -1.01
C GLY A 38 -10.43 4.17 -0.48
N PRO A 39 -9.59 4.84 0.32
CA PRO A 39 -8.34 4.29 0.83
C PRO A 39 -8.56 3.18 1.89
N TYR A 40 -7.57 2.31 2.08
CA TYR A 40 -7.47 1.44 3.24
C TYR A 40 -7.27 2.26 4.52
N LYS A 41 -8.03 1.90 5.57
CA LYS A 41 -7.90 2.53 6.89
C LYS A 41 -6.57 2.11 7.53
N GLY A 42 -5.81 3.08 8.05
CA GLY A 42 -4.55 2.84 8.75
C GLY A 42 -3.34 2.52 7.87
N ILE A 43 -3.47 2.57 6.54
CA ILE A 43 -2.34 2.41 5.61
C ILE A 43 -1.97 3.78 5.04
N PRO A 44 -0.71 4.24 5.12
CA PRO A 44 -0.31 5.52 4.53
C PRO A 44 -0.35 5.49 2.99
N ILE A 45 -0.80 6.59 2.38
CA ILE A 45 -0.74 6.76 0.92
C ILE A 45 0.72 6.99 0.51
N ALA A 46 1.20 6.26 -0.50
CA ALA A 46 2.57 6.43 -0.98
C ALA A 46 2.75 7.85 -1.55
N ARG A 47 3.65 8.61 -0.92
CA ARG A 47 4.04 9.95 -1.39
C ARG A 47 5.35 9.85 -2.17
N LYS A 48 5.56 10.75 -3.14
CA LYS A 48 6.88 10.93 -3.78
C LYS A 48 7.90 11.23 -2.67
N ARG A 49 8.98 10.44 -2.59
CA ARG A 49 10.16 10.84 -1.82
C ARG A 49 10.75 12.08 -2.49
N LYS A 50 10.93 13.16 -1.73
CA LYS A 50 11.80 14.26 -2.16
C LYS A 50 13.22 13.71 -2.15
N LYS A 51 13.91 13.82 -3.28
CA LYS A 51 15.31 13.41 -3.45
C LYS A 51 16.20 14.37 -2.69
#